data_AF-A0AAN8CWI5-F1
#
_entry.id   AF-A0AAN8CWI5-F1
#
_cell.length_a   1.000
_cell.length_b   1.000
_cell.length_c   1.000
_cell.angle_alpha   90.00
_cell.angle_beta   90.00
_cell.angle_gamma   90.00
#
_symmetry.space_group_name_H-M   'P 1'
#
loop_
_entity.id
_entity.type
_entity.pdbx_description
1 polymer ?
#
loop_
_entity_poly.entity_id
_entity_poly.type
_entity_poly.pdbx_seq_one_letter_code
_entity_poly.pdbx_strand_id
1 'polypeptide(L)'
;MARKIQIKSMKFKDKRLKIMNEILNGMKILKLYAWEPSFQTQVEDIREKELKVMKKFAYLSSISVFVFNTAPALVSLATFAVFVGVSPSNILTAEKAFTSISLFNLLRFPLAMLPMLIAAIVQ
;
A
#
# COMPACT_ATOMS: atom_id res chain seq x y z
N MET A 1 -3.59 4.22 9.98
CA MET A 1 -4.70 4.19 9.00
C MET A 1 -4.73 2.87 8.20
N ALA A 2 -3.61 2.42 7.63
CA ALA A 2 -3.50 1.15 6.91
C ALA A 2 -3.98 -0.08 7.71
N ARG A 3 -3.60 -0.20 8.99
CA ARG A 3 -4.05 -1.28 9.89
C ARG A 3 -5.57 -1.37 10.03
N LYS A 4 -6.28 -0.23 10.12
CA LYS A 4 -7.76 -0.20 10.20
C LYS A 4 -8.40 -0.73 8.91
N ILE A 5 -7.83 -0.39 7.75
CA ILE A 5 -8.30 -0.86 6.44
C ILE A 5 -8.02 -2.35 6.27
N GLN A 6 -6.85 -2.82 6.71
CA GLN A 6 -6.49 -4.23 6.69
C GLN A 6 -7.44 -5.07 7.55
N ILE A 7 -7.74 -4.65 8.78
CA ILE A 7 -8.73 -5.31 9.65
C ILE A 7 -10.11 -5.34 8.98
N LYS A 8 -10.53 -4.23 8.36
CA LYS A 8 -11.81 -4.18 7.65
C LYS A 8 -11.84 -5.12 6.45
N SER A 9 -10.74 -5.25 5.71
CA SER A 9 -10.61 -6.20 4.59
C SER A 9 -10.70 -7.64 5.08
N MET A 10 -10.05 -7.97 6.20
CA MET A 10 -10.12 -9.30 6.81
C MET A 10 -11.56 -9.67 7.18
N LYS A 11 -12.33 -8.75 7.80
CA LYS A 11 -13.75 -9.01 8.13
C LYS A 11 -14.60 -9.41 6.92
N PHE A 12 -14.44 -8.75 5.77
CA PHE A 12 -15.19 -9.10 4.56
C PHE A 12 -14.72 -10.43 3.97
N LYS A 13 -13.41 -10.69 4.00
CA LYS A 13 -12.82 -11.96 3.56
C LYS A 13 -13.32 -13.13 4.42
N ASP A 14 -13.36 -12.98 5.73
CA ASP A 14 -13.86 -13.99 6.66
C ASP A 14 -15.35 -14.28 6.43
N LYS A 15 -16.15 -13.22 6.20
CA LYS A 15 -17.58 -13.37 5.86
C LYS A 15 -17.78 -14.16 4.56
N ARG A 16 -16.99 -13.87 3.53
CA ARG A 16 -17.03 -14.61 2.25
C ARG A 16 -16.66 -16.08 2.45
N LEU A 17 -15.58 -16.35 3.19
CA LEU A 17 -15.13 -17.71 3.47
C LEU A 17 -16.16 -18.51 4.25
N LYS A 18 -16.86 -17.87 5.20
CA LYS A 18 -17.94 -18.51 5.95
C LYS A 18 -19.08 -18.97 5.04
N ILE A 19 -19.61 -18.09 4.18
CA ILE A 19 -20.70 -18.45 3.27
C ILE A 19 -20.25 -19.49 2.23
N MET A 20 -19.03 -19.39 1.72
CA MET A 20 -18.48 -20.41 0.82
C MET A 20 -18.44 -21.78 1.47
N ASN A 21 -18.06 -21.86 2.75
CA ASN A 21 -18.12 -23.11 3.51
C ASN A 21 -19.56 -23.62 3.66
N GLU A 22 -20.54 -22.76 3.94
CA GLU A 22 -21.96 -23.14 4.04
C GLU A 22 -22.48 -23.71 2.70
N ILE A 23 -22.12 -23.08 1.57
CA ILE A 23 -22.48 -23.55 0.22
C ILE A 23 -21.87 -24.93 -0.06
N LEU A 24 -20.59 -25.13 0.23
CA LEU A 24 -19.91 -26.40 -0.04
C LEU A 24 -20.48 -27.55 0.80
N ASN A 25 -20.79 -27.30 2.08
CA ASN A 25 -21.43 -28.29 2.94
C ASN A 25 -22.88 -28.59 2.50
N GLY A 26 -23.59 -27.61 1.95
CA GLY A 26 -25.00 -27.71 1.52
C GLY A 26 -25.22 -28.04 0.03
N MET A 27 -24.17 -28.33 -0.74
CA MET A 27 -24.21 -28.30 -2.21
C MET A 27 -25.32 -29.16 -2.83
N LYS A 28 -25.56 -30.37 -2.28
CA LYS A 28 -26.59 -31.29 -2.78
C LYS A 28 -28.00 -30.69 -2.70
N ILE A 29 -28.30 -29.98 -1.61
CA ILE A 29 -29.60 -29.32 -1.39
C ILE A 29 -29.74 -28.13 -2.33
N LEU A 30 -28.69 -27.31 -2.46
CA LEU A 30 -28.70 -26.15 -3.37
C LEU A 30 -29.02 -26.56 -4.81
N LYS A 31 -28.42 -27.66 -5.29
CA LYS A 31 -28.70 -28.21 -6.63
C LYS A 31 -30.12 -28.76 -6.77
N LEU A 32 -30.62 -29.46 -5.75
CA LEU A 32 -31.96 -30.04 -5.76
C LEU A 32 -33.04 -28.97 -5.97
N TYR A 33 -32.86 -27.80 -5.36
CA TYR A 33 -33.80 -26.67 -5.42
C TYR A 33 -33.41 -25.58 -6.43
N ALA A 34 -32.35 -25.77 -7.21
CA ALA A 34 -31.81 -24.77 -8.14
C ALA A 34 -31.55 -23.40 -7.48
N TRP A 35 -31.12 -23.39 -6.21
CA TRP A 35 -30.84 -22.17 -5.44
C TRP A 35 -29.45 -21.56 -5.73
N GLU A 36 -28.68 -22.17 -6.64
CA GLU A 36 -27.33 -21.73 -7.00
C GLU A 36 -27.25 -20.24 -7.38
N PRO A 37 -28.17 -19.68 -8.20
CA PRO A 37 -28.09 -18.26 -8.59
C PRO A 37 -28.31 -17.29 -7.41
N SER A 38 -29.16 -17.65 -6.46
CA SER A 38 -29.44 -16.84 -5.27
C SER A 38 -28.22 -16.78 -4.34
N PHE A 39 -27.57 -17.91 -4.10
CA PHE A 39 -26.34 -17.97 -3.32
C PHE A 39 -25.16 -17.31 -4.04
N GLN A 40 -25.08 -17.42 -5.36
CA GLN A 40 -24.10 -16.70 -6.17
C GLN A 40 -24.22 -15.19 -5.97
N THR A 41 -25.44 -14.65 -6.09
CA THR A 41 -25.71 -13.21 -5.90
C THR A 41 -25.27 -12.73 -4.51
N GLN A 42 -25.55 -13.52 -3.46
CA GLN A 42 -25.10 -13.19 -2.09
C GLN A 42 -23.58 -13.15 -1.94
N VAL A 43 -22.86 -14.07 -2.60
CA VAL A 43 -21.39 -14.09 -2.59
C VAL A 43 -20.83 -12.89 -3.36
N GLU A 44 -21.42 -12.56 -4.50
CA GLU A 44 -21.06 -11.39 -5.31
C GLU A 44 -21.25 -10.06 -4.56
N ASP A 45 -22.35 -9.90 -3.83
CA ASP A 45 -22.61 -8.73 -2.99
C ASP A 45 -21.53 -8.52 -1.90
N ILE A 46 -21.05 -9.61 -1.30
CA ILE A 46 -19.96 -9.56 -0.33
C ILE A 46 -18.64 -9.25 -1.03
N ARG A 47 -18.42 -9.85 -2.20
CA ARG A 47 -17.22 -9.63 -3.01
C ARG A 47 -17.08 -8.17 -3.46
N GLU A 48 -18.17 -7.53 -3.85
CA GLU A 48 -18.19 -6.10 -4.16
C GLU A 48 -17.70 -5.24 -2.99
N LYS A 49 -18.19 -5.54 -1.78
CA LYS A 49 -17.81 -4.81 -0.56
C LYS A 49 -16.34 -5.05 -0.20
N GLU A 50 -15.86 -6.28 -0.35
CA GLU A 50 -14.45 -6.64 -0.20
C GLU A 50 -13.57 -5.85 -1.19
N LEU A 51 -13.93 -5.85 -2.47
CA LEU A 51 -13.21 -5.16 -3.53
C LEU A 51 -13.17 -3.65 -3.32
N LYS A 52 -14.27 -3.02 -2.87
CA LYS A 52 -14.30 -1.59 -2.53
C LYS A 52 -13.28 -1.23 -1.44
N VAL A 53 -13.08 -2.10 -0.45
CA VAL A 53 -12.06 -1.89 0.61
C VAL A 53 -10.66 -2.18 0.08
N MET A 54 -10.47 -3.27 -0.65
CA MET A 54 -9.17 -3.61 -1.26
C MET A 54 -8.70 -2.53 -2.24
N LYS A 55 -9.60 -1.93 -3.01
CA LYS A 55 -9.27 -0.85 -3.94
C LYS A 55 -8.74 0.39 -3.21
N LYS A 56 -9.38 0.77 -2.10
CA LYS A 56 -8.89 1.86 -1.23
C LYS A 56 -7.51 1.55 -0.65
N PHE A 57 -7.28 0.31 -0.22
CA PHE A 57 -5.97 -0.13 0.26
C PHE A 57 -4.92 -0.06 -0.87
N ALA A 58 -5.26 -0.54 -2.06
CA ALA A 58 -4.38 -0.50 -3.22
C ALA A 58 -3.96 0.93 -3.56
N TYR A 59 -4.90 1.89 -3.62
CA TYR A 59 -4.56 3.30 -3.85
C TYR A 59 -3.60 3.86 -2.81
N LEU A 60 -3.84 3.60 -1.51
CA LEU A 60 -2.94 4.07 -0.45
C LEU A 60 -1.54 3.45 -0.55
N SER A 61 -1.47 2.16 -0.86
CA SER A 61 -0.20 1.44 -1.07
C SER A 61 0.53 1.97 -2.29
N SER A 62 -0.16 2.18 -3.41
CA SER A 62 0.42 2.76 -4.63
C SER A 62 0.96 4.17 -4.42
N ILE A 63 0.22 5.03 -3.71
CA ILE A 63 0.69 6.39 -3.36
C ILE A 63 1.95 6.30 -2.49
N SER A 64 1.95 5.42 -1.49
CA SER A 64 3.13 5.21 -0.64
C SER A 64 4.34 4.80 -1.46
N VAL A 65 4.20 3.79 -2.34
CA VAL A 65 5.27 3.32 -3.22
C VAL A 65 5.74 4.42 -4.17
N PHE A 66 4.81 5.21 -4.73
CA PHE A 66 5.15 6.33 -5.60
C PHE A 66 5.99 7.37 -4.85
N VAL A 67 5.56 7.80 -3.67
CA VAL A 67 6.30 8.76 -2.83
C VAL A 67 7.70 8.22 -2.50
N PHE A 68 7.82 6.96 -2.09
CA PHE A 68 9.13 6.37 -1.76
C PHE A 68 10.07 6.27 -2.96
N ASN A 69 9.56 5.99 -4.16
CA ASN A 69 10.37 5.92 -5.36
C ASN A 69 10.80 7.30 -5.88
N THR A 70 9.91 8.30 -5.76
CA THR A 70 10.14 9.65 -6.31
C THR A 70 10.82 10.60 -5.32
N ALA A 71 10.70 10.36 -4.01
CA ALA A 71 11.30 11.20 -2.97
C ALA A 71 12.79 11.51 -3.17
N PRO A 72 13.66 10.56 -3.54
CA PRO A 72 15.11 10.82 -3.68
C PRO A 72 15.43 11.77 -4.83
N ALA A 73 14.68 11.69 -5.93
CA ALA A 73 14.79 12.61 -7.05
C ALA A 73 14.33 14.02 -6.63
N LEU A 74 13.20 14.11 -5.91
CA LEU A 74 12.70 15.39 -5.38
C LEU A 74 13.64 16.02 -4.37
N VAL A 75 14.21 15.24 -3.45
CA VAL A 75 15.19 15.71 -2.45
C VAL A 75 16.45 16.20 -3.13
N SER A 76 16.97 15.47 -4.12
CA SER A 76 18.14 15.89 -4.89
C SER A 76 17.88 17.20 -5.63
N LEU A 77 16.73 17.29 -6.32
CA LEU A 77 16.32 18.47 -7.06
C LEU A 77 16.19 19.69 -6.14
N ALA A 78 15.48 19.55 -5.02
CA ALA A 78 15.31 20.62 -4.04
C ALA A 78 16.64 21.07 -3.45
N THR A 79 17.51 20.13 -3.08
CA THR A 79 18.83 20.45 -2.50
C THR A 79 19.70 21.19 -3.48
N PHE A 80 19.79 20.73 -4.74
CA PHE A 80 20.60 21.39 -5.76
C PHE A 80 20.02 22.75 -6.18
N ALA A 81 18.69 22.88 -6.26
CA ALA A 81 18.03 24.15 -6.55
C ALA A 81 18.35 25.20 -5.48
N VAL A 82 18.26 24.83 -4.19
CA VAL A 82 18.64 25.73 -3.08
C VAL A 82 20.14 26.02 -3.09
N PHE A 83 20.99 25.01 -3.32
CA PHE A 83 22.44 25.17 -3.32
C PHE A 83 22.93 26.21 -4.35
N VAL A 84 22.38 26.16 -5.57
CA VAL A 84 22.71 27.11 -6.65
C VAL A 84 22.02 28.47 -6.42
N GLY A 85 20.81 28.48 -5.86
CA GLY A 85 20.01 29.70 -5.68
C GLY A 85 20.50 30.63 -4.55
N VAL A 86 21.16 30.09 -3.52
CA VAL A 86 21.57 30.88 -2.34
C VAL A 86 22.76 31.81 -2.62
N SER A 87 23.77 31.34 -3.36
CA SER A 87 24.96 32.15 -3.66
C SER A 87 25.51 31.86 -5.06
N PRO A 88 25.85 32.89 -5.86
CA PRO A 88 26.49 32.72 -7.18
C PRO A 88 27.84 32.01 -7.13
N SER A 89 28.50 31.98 -5.96
CA SER A 89 29.76 31.27 -5.73
C SER A 89 29.60 29.74 -5.62
N ASN A 90 28.38 29.24 -5.49
CA ASN A 90 28.12 27.81 -5.30
C ASN A 90 28.03 27.09 -6.66
N ILE A 91 29.19 26.65 -7.16
CA ILE A 91 29.26 25.88 -8.40
C ILE A 91 28.94 24.41 -8.11
N LEU A 92 27.85 23.92 -8.72
CA LEU A 92 27.47 22.51 -8.69
C LEU A 92 28.35 21.72 -9.68
N THR A 93 29.44 21.13 -9.17
CA THR A 93 30.30 20.23 -9.96
C THR A 93 29.72 18.81 -10.00
N ALA A 94 30.09 18.05 -11.04
CA ALA A 94 29.67 16.66 -11.19
C ALA A 94 30.04 15.81 -9.95
N GLU A 95 31.24 16.03 -9.40
CA GLU A 95 31.71 15.37 -8.18
C GLU A 95 30.76 15.59 -7.00
N LYS A 96 30.37 16.84 -6.72
CA LYS A 96 29.43 17.18 -5.63
C LYS A 96 28.03 16.62 -5.88
N ALA A 97 27.57 16.61 -7.13
CA ALA A 97 26.27 16.09 -7.49
C ALA A 97 26.19 14.56 -7.31
N PHE A 98 27.14 13.81 -7.87
CA PHE A 98 27.14 12.35 -7.79
C PHE A 98 27.39 11.82 -6.37
N THR A 99 28.26 12.48 -5.59
CA THR A 99 28.49 12.14 -4.18
C THR A 99 27.24 12.37 -3.34
N SER A 100 26.56 13.51 -3.52
CA SER A 100 25.31 13.82 -2.80
C SER A 100 24.18 12.84 -3.14
N ILE A 101 23.98 12.51 -4.43
CA ILE A 101 22.97 11.53 -4.85
C ILE A 101 23.24 10.16 -4.22
N SER A 102 24.51 9.73 -4.18
CA SER A 102 24.91 8.47 -3.56
C SER A 102 24.58 8.44 -2.06
N LEU A 103 24.88 9.54 -1.34
CA LEU A 103 24.52 9.68 0.08
C LEU A 103 23.01 9.65 0.31
N PHE A 104 22.22 10.33 -0.53
CA PHE A 104 20.76 10.28 -0.44
C PHE A 104 20.21 8.87 -0.69
N ASN A 105 20.82 8.10 -1.59
CA ASN A 105 20.42 6.70 -1.84
C ASN A 105 20.69 5.81 -0.63
N LEU A 106 21.84 5.98 0.04
CA LEU A 106 22.18 5.25 1.27
C LEU A 106 21.22 5.57 2.42
N LEU A 107 20.77 6.82 2.54
CA LEU A 107 19.82 7.24 3.58
C LEU A 107 18.40 6.66 3.42
N ARG A 108 18.02 6.20 2.22
CA ARG A 108 16.67 5.67 1.97
C ARG A 108 16.31 4.52 2.89
N PHE A 109 17.23 3.57 3.07
CA PHE A 109 16.97 2.35 3.82
C PHE A 109 16.78 2.62 5.33
N PRO A 110 17.68 3.35 6.02
CA PRO A 110 17.47 3.75 7.40
C PRO A 110 16.16 4.53 7.60
N LEU A 111 15.84 5.49 6.73
CA LEU A 111 14.62 6.29 6.83
C LEU A 111 13.35 5.45 6.65
N ALA A 112 13.37 4.44 5.76
CA ALA A 112 12.25 3.53 5.58
C ALA A 112 12.07 2.57 6.79
N MET A 113 13.17 2.20 7.46
CA MET A 113 13.13 1.31 8.63
C MET A 113 12.69 2.02 9.91
N LEU A 114 12.99 3.31 10.07
CA LEU A 114 12.71 4.06 11.30
C LEU A 114 11.25 3.92 11.79
N PRO A 115 10.21 4.11 10.96
CA PRO A 115 8.83 3.93 11.41
C PRO A 115 8.50 2.50 11.84
N MET A 116 9.11 1.50 11.21
CA MET A 116 8.92 0.09 11.57
C MET A 116 9.55 -0.22 12.92
N LEU A 117 10.75 0.30 13.19
CA LEU A 117 11.42 0.15 14.48
C LEU A 117 10.64 0.83 15.60
N ILE A 118 10.16 2.05 15.38
CA ILE A 118 9.30 2.76 16.35
C ILE A 118 8.03 1.95 16.61
N ALA A 119 7.39 1.44 15.57
CA ALA A 119 6.20 0.60 15.72
C ALA A 119 6.50 -0.68 16.51
N ALA A 120 7.64 -1.33 16.28
CA ALA A 120 8.04 -2.55 16.98
C ALA A 120 8.35 -2.33 18.47
N ILE A 121 8.86 -1.15 18.85
CA ILE A 121 9.12 -0.79 20.25
C ILE A 121 7.82 -0.43 20.99
N VAL A 122 6.88 0.21 20.30
CA VAL A 122 5.60 0.65 20.87
C VAL A 122 4.57 -0.49 20.98
N GLN A 123 4.79 -1.60 20.27
CA GLN A 123 3.90 -2.76 20.21
C GLN A 123 4.17 -3.74 21.34
#